data_AF-A0A351DSY3-F1
#
_entry.id   AF-A0A351DSY3-F1
#
_cell.length_a   1.000
_cell.length_b   1.000
_cell.length_c   1.000
_cell.angle_alpha   90.00
_cell.angle_beta   90.00
_cell.angle_gamma   90.00
#
_symmetry.space_group_name_H-M   'P 1'
#
loop_
_entity.id
_entity.type
_entity.pdbx_description
1 polymer ?
#
loop_
_entity_poly.entity_id
_entity_poly.type
_entity_poly.pdbx_seq_one_letter_code
_entity_poly.pdbx_strand_id
1 'polypeptide(L)'
;MRQPENEAPTRGIAILGSTGSIGTQALDVVRDQSEALHVEVLSAHSNADLLVKQALEFKPNAVVIGDEAKWKQVNDALFDEGIKVYSGAEALEQVVELDGIDMVLTAMVGAAGLKPTLRAIDAGKHIALANKETL
;
A
#
# COMPACT_ATOMS: atom_id res chain seq x y z
N MET A 1 18.36 22.98 -26.79
CA MET A 1 17.23 22.03 -26.79
C MET A 1 17.61 20.89 -25.87
N ARG A 2 17.07 20.86 -24.65
CA ARG A 2 17.23 19.68 -23.77
C ARG A 2 16.24 18.61 -24.27
N GLN A 3 16.74 17.39 -24.46
CA GLN A 3 15.90 16.25 -24.84
C GLN A 3 14.97 15.91 -23.66
N PRO A 4 13.75 15.40 -23.90
CA PRO A 4 12.93 14.88 -22.82
C PRO A 4 13.64 13.63 -22.29
N GLU A 5 13.97 13.68 -21.01
CA GLU A 5 14.55 12.59 -20.25
C GLU A 5 13.51 11.47 -20.28
N ASN A 6 13.90 10.33 -20.83
CA ASN A 6 13.07 9.14 -20.87
C ASN A 6 13.04 8.57 -19.44
N GLU A 7 12.23 9.17 -18.57
CA GLU A 7 11.93 8.62 -17.24
C GLU A 7 11.29 7.24 -17.47
N ALA A 8 12.04 6.18 -17.16
CA ALA A 8 11.45 4.86 -17.08
C ALA A 8 10.30 4.94 -16.06
N PRO A 9 9.15 4.30 -16.32
CA PRO A 9 8.03 4.37 -15.40
C PRO A 9 8.46 3.85 -14.01
N THR A 10 8.21 4.65 -12.98
CA THR A 10 8.42 4.24 -11.58
C THR A 10 7.49 3.09 -11.25
N ARG A 11 7.97 2.11 -10.47
CA ARG A 11 7.19 0.93 -10.13
C ARG A 11 6.26 1.22 -8.96
N GLY A 12 4.98 0.98 -9.14
CA GLY A 12 3.97 1.16 -8.10
C GLY A 12 3.92 -0.01 -7.14
N ILE A 13 4.07 0.27 -5.85
CA ILE A 13 4.05 -0.74 -4.80
C ILE A 13 2.81 -0.57 -3.92
N ALA A 14 2.08 -1.66 -3.70
CA ALA A 14 1.09 -1.79 -2.64
C ALA A 14 1.74 -2.40 -1.40
N ILE A 15 1.75 -1.70 -0.27
CA ILE A 15 2.30 -2.17 0.99
C ILE A 15 1.16 -2.54 1.94
N LEU A 16 0.93 -3.84 2.11
CA LEU A 16 -0.12 -4.32 2.98
C LEU A 16 0.43 -4.54 4.40
N GLY A 17 0.00 -3.72 5.36
CA GLY A 17 0.59 -3.68 6.71
C GLY A 17 1.73 -2.67 6.86
N SER A 18 1.57 -1.46 6.30
CA SER A 18 2.57 -0.39 6.27
C SER A 18 3.01 0.12 7.66
N THR A 19 2.17 -0.05 8.67
CA THR A 19 2.43 0.41 10.04
C THR A 19 3.16 -0.63 10.90
N GLY A 20 3.40 -1.84 10.38
CA GLY A 20 4.22 -2.85 11.02
C GLY A 20 5.70 -2.67 10.69
N SER A 21 6.59 -3.39 11.38
CA SER A 21 8.05 -3.22 11.24
C SER A 21 8.55 -3.40 9.80
N ILE A 22 8.05 -4.40 9.08
CA ILE A 22 8.42 -4.63 7.68
C ILE A 22 7.88 -3.52 6.79
N GLY A 23 6.61 -3.12 7.00
CA GLY A 23 5.99 -2.05 6.24
C GLY A 23 6.72 -0.71 6.40
N THR A 24 7.11 -0.34 7.62
CA THR A 24 7.87 0.89 7.87
C THR A 24 9.25 0.84 7.24
N GLN A 25 9.95 -0.30 7.32
CA GLN A 25 11.25 -0.47 6.69
C GLN A 25 11.16 -0.43 5.16
N ALA A 26 10.09 -0.98 4.58
CA ALA A 26 9.84 -0.90 3.15
C ALA A 26 9.59 0.54 2.70
N LEU A 27 8.88 1.34 3.50
CA LEU A 27 8.70 2.77 3.24
C LEU A 27 10.02 3.53 3.30
N ASP A 28 10.95 3.15 4.17
CA ASP A 28 12.30 3.73 4.17
C ASP A 28 13.03 3.46 2.84
N VAL A 29 12.92 2.23 2.32
CA VAL A 29 13.48 1.89 1.00
C VAL A 29 12.80 2.66 -0.13
N VAL A 30 11.47 2.82 -0.10
CA VAL A 30 10.76 3.62 -1.12
C VAL A 30 11.21 5.08 -1.09
N ARG A 31 11.43 5.64 0.11
CA ARG A 31 11.96 7.01 0.26
C ARG A 31 13.35 7.15 -0.36
N ASP A 32 14.23 6.18 -0.10
CA ASP A 32 15.60 6.18 -0.62
C ASP A 32 15.69 5.88 -2.13
N GLN A 33 14.65 5.26 -2.70
CA GLN A 33 14.56 4.82 -4.10
C GLN A 33 13.41 5.49 -4.86
N SER A 34 13.11 6.74 -4.54
CA SER A 34 11.97 7.49 -5.11
C SER A 34 12.04 7.71 -6.63
N GLU A 35 13.22 7.59 -7.25
CA GLU A 35 13.39 7.59 -8.72
C GLU A 35 12.94 6.28 -9.39
N ALA A 36 12.79 5.19 -8.63
CA ALA A 36 12.48 3.87 -9.16
C ALA A 36 11.15 3.31 -8.61
N LEU A 37 10.72 3.75 -7.43
CA LEU A 37 9.58 3.21 -6.69
C LEU A 37 8.67 4.34 -6.23
N HIS A 38 7.37 4.09 -6.27
CA HIS A 38 6.38 4.93 -5.61
C HIS A 38 5.33 4.08 -4.90
N VAL A 39 4.65 4.68 -3.92
CA VAL A 39 3.60 3.99 -3.18
C VAL A 39 2.27 4.19 -3.90
N GLU A 40 1.63 3.10 -4.26
CA GLU A 40 0.28 3.10 -4.84
C GLU A 40 -0.80 2.90 -3.78
N VAL A 41 -0.53 1.98 -2.84
CA VAL A 41 -1.48 1.61 -1.79
C VAL A 41 -0.77 1.41 -0.46
N LEU A 42 -1.35 1.95 0.61
CA LEU A 42 -0.97 1.62 1.99
C LEU A 42 -2.14 0.96 2.71
N SER A 43 -1.86 -0.05 3.53
CA SER A 43 -2.86 -0.53 4.47
C SER A 43 -2.33 -0.75 5.88
N ALA A 44 -3.22 -0.57 6.86
CA ALA A 44 -2.97 -0.93 8.24
C ALA A 44 -4.20 -1.60 8.84
N HIS A 45 -4.02 -2.41 9.88
CA HIS A 45 -5.17 -2.96 10.60
C HIS A 45 -5.87 -1.88 11.42
N SER A 46 -5.19 -1.29 12.42
CA SER A 46 -5.82 -0.35 13.35
C SER A 46 -4.99 0.90 13.67
N ASN A 47 -3.74 1.02 13.21
CA ASN A 47 -2.91 2.20 13.52
C ASN A 47 -3.21 3.37 12.55
N ALA A 48 -4.39 3.98 12.73
CA ALA A 48 -4.88 5.07 11.88
C ALA A 48 -3.94 6.29 11.87
N ASP A 49 -3.42 6.71 13.02
CA ASP A 49 -2.56 7.90 13.09
C ASP A 49 -1.26 7.74 12.30
N LEU A 50 -0.62 6.57 12.41
CA LEU A 50 0.60 6.31 11.64
C LEU A 50 0.28 6.13 10.14
N LEU A 51 -0.83 5.47 9.81
CA LEU A 51 -1.27 5.30 8.44
C LEU A 51 -1.53 6.66 7.76
N VAL A 52 -2.20 7.58 8.45
CA VAL A 52 -2.43 8.96 7.96
C VAL A 52 -1.10 9.68 7.74
N LYS A 53 -0.16 9.61 8.70
CA LYS A 53 1.17 10.23 8.53
C LYS A 53 1.91 9.69 7.31
N GLN A 54 1.91 8.38 7.12
CA GLN A 54 2.52 7.73 5.97
C GLN A 54 1.82 8.15 4.67
N ALA A 55 0.49 8.17 4.64
CA ALA A 55 -0.26 8.57 3.45
C ALA A 55 -0.02 10.04 3.07
N LEU A 56 0.11 10.94 4.04
CA LEU A 56 0.43 12.34 3.78
C LEU A 56 1.84 12.54 3.24
N GLU A 57 2.79 11.68 3.63
CA GLU A 57 4.17 11.69 3.14
C GLU A 57 4.27 11.14 1.71
N PHE A 58 3.73 9.93 1.49
CA PHE A 58 3.93 9.18 0.25
C PHE A 58 2.85 9.42 -0.82
N LYS A 59 1.76 10.11 -0.46
CA LYS A 59 0.64 10.46 -1.36
C LYS A 59 0.15 9.29 -2.25
N PRO A 60 -0.19 8.13 -1.67
CA PRO A 60 -0.67 6.99 -2.45
C PRO A 60 -2.04 7.28 -3.09
N ASN A 61 -2.37 6.54 -4.16
CA ASN A 61 -3.69 6.62 -4.77
C ASN A 61 -4.82 6.13 -3.85
N ALA A 62 -4.53 5.14 -3.00
CA ALA A 62 -5.48 4.62 -2.04
C ALA A 62 -4.87 4.18 -0.71
N VAL A 63 -5.69 4.19 0.33
CA VAL A 63 -5.39 3.73 1.67
C VAL A 63 -6.50 2.79 2.13
N VAL A 64 -6.13 1.69 2.82
CA VAL A 64 -7.09 0.77 3.44
C VAL A 64 -6.83 0.65 4.94
N ILE A 65 -7.85 0.97 5.76
CA ILE A 65 -7.84 0.70 7.19
C ILE A 65 -8.71 -0.53 7.50
N GLY A 66 -8.10 -1.58 8.04
CA GLY A 66 -8.82 -2.84 8.32
C GLY A 66 -9.91 -2.70 9.39
N ASP A 67 -9.69 -1.84 10.37
CA ASP A 67 -10.66 -1.49 11.41
C ASP A 67 -11.64 -0.42 10.91
N GLU A 68 -12.85 -0.85 10.55
CA GLU A 68 -13.93 0.00 10.03
C GLU A 68 -14.31 1.13 10.98
N ALA A 69 -14.15 0.95 12.30
CA ALA A 69 -14.44 2.01 13.28
C ALA A 69 -13.50 3.23 13.12
N LYS A 70 -12.34 3.03 12.50
CA LYS A 70 -11.34 4.09 12.25
C LYS A 70 -11.43 4.70 10.87
N TRP A 71 -12.31 4.20 10.00
CA TRP A 71 -12.48 4.72 8.65
C TRP A 71 -12.72 6.23 8.65
N LYS A 72 -13.62 6.72 9.51
CA LYS A 72 -13.95 8.15 9.55
C LYS A 72 -12.72 9.00 9.88
N GLN A 73 -11.91 8.59 10.87
CA GLN A 73 -10.69 9.29 11.27
C GLN A 73 -9.71 9.40 10.09
N VAL A 74 -9.49 8.29 9.38
CA VAL A 74 -8.55 8.25 8.24
C VAL A 74 -9.11 9.05 7.06
N ASN A 75 -10.39 8.89 6.75
CA ASN A 75 -11.05 9.61 5.65
C ASN A 75 -11.06 11.12 5.88
N ASP A 76 -11.49 11.59 7.05
CA ASP A 76 -11.51 13.03 7.36
C ASP A 76 -10.12 13.68 7.21
N ALA A 77 -9.04 12.95 7.51
CA ALA A 77 -7.67 13.47 7.42
C ALA A 77 -7.08 13.44 6.00
N LEU A 78 -7.59 12.58 5.10
CA LEU A 78 -6.99 12.33 3.79
C LEU A 78 -7.88 12.75 2.61
N PHE A 79 -9.16 13.04 2.86
CA PHE A 79 -10.13 13.39 1.82
C PHE A 79 -9.71 14.63 1.03
N ASP A 80 -9.28 15.69 1.72
CA ASP A 80 -8.86 16.95 1.08
C ASP A 80 -7.54 16.81 0.30
N GLU A 81 -6.79 15.73 0.55
CA GLU A 81 -5.53 15.41 -0.14
C GLU A 81 -5.76 14.57 -1.42
N GLY A 82 -7.02 14.23 -1.72
CA GLY A 82 -7.39 13.42 -2.88
C GLY A 82 -7.06 11.93 -2.75
N ILE A 83 -6.69 11.46 -1.57
CA ILE A 83 -6.34 10.06 -1.31
C ILE A 83 -7.61 9.28 -0.99
N LYS A 84 -7.88 8.20 -1.73
CA LYS A 84 -9.08 7.37 -1.54
C LYS A 84 -8.92 6.52 -0.28
N VAL A 85 -9.91 6.54 0.61
CA VAL A 85 -9.87 5.75 1.85
C VAL A 85 -10.95 4.67 1.82
N TYR A 86 -10.52 3.41 1.89
CA TYR A 86 -11.37 2.24 2.03
C TYR A 86 -11.19 1.59 3.40
N SER A 87 -12.11 0.72 3.79
CA SER A 87 -12.00 -0.04 5.04
C SER A 87 -12.52 -1.46 4.95
N GLY A 88 -12.10 -2.27 5.92
CA GLY A 88 -12.50 -3.67 6.03
C GLY A 88 -11.64 -4.63 5.18
N ALA A 89 -11.89 -5.92 5.37
CA ALA A 89 -11.12 -6.98 4.72
C ALA A 89 -11.39 -7.08 3.21
N GLU A 90 -12.64 -6.84 2.78
CA GLU A 90 -13.01 -6.91 1.36
C GLU A 90 -12.29 -5.82 0.54
N ALA A 91 -12.20 -4.60 1.08
CA ALA A 91 -11.45 -3.52 0.45
C ALA A 91 -9.97 -3.87 0.27
N LEU A 92 -9.37 -4.54 1.26
CA LEU A 92 -7.98 -4.98 1.18
C LEU A 92 -7.75 -6.02 0.07
N GLU A 93 -8.72 -6.90 -0.16
CA GLU A 93 -8.69 -7.89 -1.25
C GLU A 93 -8.84 -7.24 -2.63
N GLN A 94 -9.67 -6.21 -2.76
CA GLN A 94 -9.94 -5.54 -4.04
C GLN A 94 -8.85 -4.53 -4.42
N VAL A 95 -8.29 -3.81 -3.44
CA VAL A 95 -7.37 -2.70 -3.70
C VAL A 95 -6.06 -3.16 -4.38
N VAL A 96 -5.66 -4.42 -4.19
CA VAL A 96 -4.45 -4.98 -4.80
C VAL A 96 -4.60 -5.27 -6.29
N GLU A 97 -5.84 -5.29 -6.80
CA GLU A 97 -6.15 -5.50 -8.21
C GLU A 97 -6.08 -4.18 -9.01
N LEU A 98 -5.90 -3.02 -8.35
CA LEU A 98 -5.85 -1.72 -9.02
C LEU A 98 -4.73 -1.66 -10.08
N ASP A 99 -5.01 -0.89 -11.14
CA ASP A 99 -4.01 -0.53 -12.14
C ASP A 99 -2.92 0.36 -11.51
N GLY A 100 -1.71 0.31 -12.07
CA GLY A 100 -0.55 1.04 -11.54
C GLY A 100 0.20 0.33 -10.42
N ILE A 101 -0.41 -0.70 -9.79
CA ILE A 101 0.31 -1.60 -8.88
C ILE A 101 1.10 -2.61 -9.72
N ASP A 102 2.42 -2.63 -9.56
CA ASP A 102 3.32 -3.62 -10.15
C ASP A 102 3.69 -4.72 -9.16
N MET A 103 3.79 -4.36 -7.88
CA MET A 103 4.22 -5.24 -6.80
C MET A 103 3.37 -5.08 -5.55
N VAL A 104 3.07 -6.18 -4.88
CA VAL A 104 2.37 -6.23 -3.59
C VAL A 104 3.32 -6.78 -2.53
N LEU A 105 3.65 -5.97 -1.54
CA LEU A 105 4.39 -6.37 -0.35
C LEU A 105 3.41 -6.80 0.75
N THR A 106 3.51 -8.06 1.16
CA THR A 106 2.62 -8.65 2.18
C THR A 106 3.32 -8.61 3.53
N ALA A 107 3.19 -7.49 4.25
CA ALA A 107 3.83 -7.24 5.55
C ALA A 107 2.90 -7.48 6.76
N MET A 108 1.75 -8.11 6.54
CA MET A 108 0.79 -8.44 7.59
C MET A 108 1.01 -9.84 8.18
N VAL A 109 0.64 -10.00 9.44
CA VAL A 109 0.77 -11.27 10.17
C VAL A 109 -0.48 -12.14 10.01
N GLY A 110 -0.27 -13.46 9.98
CA GLY A 110 -1.35 -14.45 9.97
C GLY A 110 -2.14 -14.54 8.66
N ALA A 111 -3.30 -15.20 8.73
CA ALA A 111 -4.12 -15.55 7.57
C ALA A 111 -4.77 -14.36 6.84
N ALA A 112 -4.73 -13.16 7.43
CA ALA A 112 -5.28 -11.94 6.82
C ALA A 112 -4.59 -11.61 5.47
N GLY A 113 -3.34 -12.03 5.29
CA GLY A 113 -2.58 -11.82 4.06
C GLY A 113 -2.91 -12.78 2.93
N LEU A 114 -3.51 -13.94 3.22
CA LEU A 114 -3.65 -14.98 2.20
C LEU A 114 -4.56 -14.56 1.04
N LYS A 115 -5.76 -14.06 1.36
CA LYS A 115 -6.72 -13.65 0.34
C LYS A 115 -6.22 -12.50 -0.54
N PRO A 116 -5.74 -11.36 0.00
CA PRO A 116 -5.19 -10.31 -0.85
C PRO A 116 -3.96 -10.78 -1.63
N THR A 117 -3.14 -11.69 -1.11
CA THR A 117 -2.06 -12.31 -1.90
C THR A 117 -2.59 -13.09 -3.09
N LEU A 118 -3.62 -13.93 -2.90
CA LEU A 118 -4.23 -14.69 -4.00
C LEU A 118 -4.82 -13.76 -5.07
N ARG A 119 -5.52 -12.69 -4.65
CA ARG A 119 -6.04 -11.68 -5.59
C ARG A 119 -4.94 -10.97 -6.38
N ALA A 120 -3.84 -10.61 -5.71
CA ALA A 120 -2.69 -10.02 -6.37
C ALA A 120 -2.05 -10.99 -7.38
N ILE A 121 -1.98 -12.30 -7.07
CA ILE A 121 -1.50 -13.32 -8.01
C ILE A 121 -2.43 -13.44 -9.22
N ASP A 122 -3.74 -13.51 -8.99
CA ASP A 122 -4.76 -13.59 -10.04
C ASP A 122 -4.72 -12.35 -10.95
N ALA A 123 -4.42 -11.18 -10.38
CA ALA A 123 -4.21 -9.93 -11.10
C ALA A 123 -2.82 -9.79 -11.76
N GLY A 124 -1.99 -10.84 -11.71
CA GLY A 124 -0.69 -10.89 -12.37
C GLY A 124 0.40 -10.02 -11.74
N LYS A 125 0.23 -9.63 -10.47
CA LYS A 125 1.16 -8.75 -9.76
C LYS A 125 2.37 -9.53 -9.22
N HIS A 126 3.51 -8.86 -9.08
CA HIS A 126 4.64 -9.44 -8.36
C HIS A 126 4.37 -9.46 -6.85
N ILE A 127 4.63 -10.60 -6.19
CA ILE A 127 4.43 -10.72 -4.74
C ILE A 127 5.77 -10.67 -4.02
N ALA A 128 5.93 -9.71 -3.12
CA ALA A 128 7.01 -9.67 -2.15
C ALA A 128 6.49 -10.20 -0.81
N LEU A 129 6.78 -11.48 -0.53
CA LEU A 129 6.34 -12.15 0.70
C LEU A 129 7.31 -11.85 1.85
N ALA A 130 6.79 -11.32 2.96
CA ALA A 130 7.59 -10.99 4.13
C ALA A 130 7.21 -11.76 5.40
N ASN A 131 6.13 -12.55 5.34
CA ASN A 131 5.64 -13.39 6.43
C ASN A 131 5.88 -14.88 6.13
N LYS A 132 6.29 -15.66 7.15
CA LYS A 132 6.63 -17.08 7.01
C LYS A 132 5.39 -17.98 6.87
N GLU A 133 4.24 -17.53 7.37
CA GLU A 133 3.01 -18.32 7.46
C GLU A 133 2.21 -18.36 6.15
N THR A 134 2.60 -17.58 5.14
CA THR A 134 1.97 -17.60 3.79
C THR A 134 2.69 -18.56 2.83
N LEU A 135 3.77 -19.21 3.27
CA LEU A 135 4.51 -20.25 2.54
C LEU A 135 3.97 -21.66 2.81
#